data_AF-A0A7X7QT29-F1
#
_entry.id   AF-A0A7X7QT29-F1
#
_cell.length_a   1.000
_cell.length_b   1.000
_cell.length_c   1.000
_cell.angle_alpha   90.00
_cell.angle_beta   90.00
_cell.angle_gamma   90.00
#
_symmetry.space_group_name_H-M   'P 1'
#
loop_
_entity.id
_entity.type
_entity.pdbx_description
1 polymer ?
#
loop_
_entity_poly.entity_id
_entity_poly.type
_entity_poly.pdbx_seq_one_letter_code
_entity_poly.pdbx_strand_id
1 'polypeptide(L)'
;MRHFFCASLLLILAGLAMSACSGAPLSDRETGALTGGAMGAGLGAIIGHATGHTGAGIAIGAGSGAIAGGLIGNETDKAKARADEQDERIRLQEEELQRQRRELQELKSQRGSDYNDSPSRRNDHY
;
A
#
# COMPACT_ATOMS: atom_id res chain seq x y z
N MET A 1 3.92 39.04 13.11
CA MET A 1 4.13 37.57 13.26
C MET A 1 3.17 36.73 12.42
N ARG A 2 1.85 37.03 12.36
CA ARG A 2 0.86 36.24 11.58
C ARG A 2 1.08 36.25 10.06
N HIS A 3 1.57 37.36 9.51
CA HIS A 3 1.81 37.51 8.06
C HIS A 3 3.04 36.76 7.55
N PHE A 4 4.09 36.61 8.37
CA PHE A 4 5.28 35.82 8.03
C PHE A 4 4.99 34.32 7.97
N PHE A 5 4.08 33.84 8.83
CA PHE A 5 3.68 32.43 8.87
C PHE A 5 2.86 32.04 7.64
N CYS A 6 1.95 32.89 7.18
CA CYS A 6 1.20 32.66 5.94
C CYS A 6 2.09 32.73 4.70
N ALA A 7 3.04 33.67 4.64
CA ALA A 7 3.96 33.79 3.51
C ALA A 7 4.89 32.58 3.40
N SER A 8 5.41 32.06 4.53
CA SER A 8 6.23 30.84 4.55
C SER A 8 5.45 29.60 4.14
N LEU A 9 4.18 29.47 4.57
CA LEU A 9 3.33 28.34 4.22
C LEU A 9 2.97 28.35 2.72
N LEU A 10 2.68 29.53 2.16
CA LEU A 10 2.40 29.73 0.73
C LEU A 10 3.61 29.41 -0.16
N LEU A 11 4.82 29.77 0.28
CA LEU A 11 6.07 29.48 -0.42
C LEU A 11 6.36 27.97 -0.50
N ILE A 12 6.11 27.25 0.60
CA ILE A 12 6.24 25.78 0.65
C ILE A 12 5.21 25.13 -0.29
N LEU A 13 3.95 25.57 -0.25
CA LEU A 13 2.88 25.06 -1.11
C LEU A 13 3.17 25.28 -2.61
N ALA A 14 3.70 26.45 -2.96
CA ALA A 14 4.05 26.80 -4.35
C ALA A 14 5.25 25.96 -4.86
N GLY A 15 6.23 25.66 -4.00
CA GLY A 15 7.36 24.80 -4.35
C GLY A 15 6.96 23.34 -4.60
N LEU A 16 6.05 22.81 -3.79
CA LEU A 16 5.48 21.47 -3.97
C LEU A 16 4.66 21.34 -5.26
N ALA A 17 3.93 22.38 -5.65
CA ALA A 17 3.14 22.40 -6.89
C ALA A 17 4.01 22.36 -8.16
N MET A 18 5.24 22.91 -8.10
CA MET A 18 6.16 22.90 -9.24
C MET A 18 6.88 21.55 -9.42
N SER A 19 7.21 20.82 -8.34
CA SER A 19 7.89 19.51 -8.47
C SER A 19 6.95 18.36 -8.86
N ALA A 20 5.64 18.53 -8.68
CA ALA A 20 4.63 17.56 -9.10
C ALA A 20 4.41 17.52 -10.63
N CYS A 21 4.91 18.51 -11.37
CA CYS A 21 4.64 18.66 -12.81
C CYS A 21 5.68 17.93 -13.70
N SER A 22 6.83 17.50 -13.17
CA SER A 22 7.85 16.74 -13.89
C SER A 22 7.74 15.24 -13.59
N GLY A 23 6.71 14.60 -14.13
CA GLY A 23 6.42 13.16 -13.97
C GLY A 23 7.39 12.26 -14.75
N ALA A 24 8.67 12.25 -14.37
CA ALA A 24 9.55 11.15 -14.74
C ALA A 24 9.18 9.91 -13.91
N PRO A 25 9.26 8.68 -14.46
CA PRO A 25 9.10 7.47 -13.66
C PRO A 25 10.27 7.38 -12.67
N LEU A 26 10.00 7.77 -11.42
CA LEU A 26 10.94 7.67 -10.32
C LEU A 26 11.13 6.19 -9.97
N SER A 27 12.37 5.72 -9.84
CA SER A 27 12.65 4.39 -9.29
C SER A 27 12.06 4.28 -7.87
N ASP A 28 11.73 3.08 -7.39
CA ASP A 28 11.24 2.87 -6.03
C ASP A 28 12.20 3.41 -4.96
N ARG A 29 13.50 3.38 -5.24
CA ARG A 29 14.52 4.02 -4.41
C ARG A 29 14.35 5.54 -4.34
N GLU A 30 14.13 6.17 -5.48
CA GLU A 30 13.98 7.64 -5.56
C GLU A 30 12.65 8.07 -4.96
N THR A 31 11.58 7.31 -5.22
CA THR A 31 10.27 7.48 -4.60
C THR A 31 10.36 7.34 -3.08
N GLY A 32 11.01 6.27 -2.59
CA GLY A 32 11.22 6.04 -1.17
C GLY A 32 12.04 7.15 -0.51
N ALA A 33 13.14 7.58 -1.14
CA ALA A 33 13.97 8.67 -0.63
C ALA A 33 13.24 10.01 -0.63
N LEU A 34 12.45 10.30 -1.68
CA LEU A 34 11.70 11.54 -1.78
C LEU A 34 10.56 11.58 -0.76
N THR A 35 9.77 10.51 -0.66
CA THR A 35 8.66 10.43 0.31
C THR A 35 9.17 10.41 1.74
N GLY A 36 10.21 9.61 2.02
CA GLY A 36 10.84 9.54 3.34
C GLY A 36 11.50 10.87 3.72
N GLY A 37 12.19 11.51 2.78
CA GLY A 37 12.80 12.83 2.98
C GLY A 37 11.76 13.93 3.19
N ALA A 38 10.67 13.94 2.42
CA ALA A 38 9.60 14.93 2.57
C ALA A 38 8.85 14.76 3.91
N MET A 39 8.51 13.52 4.30
CA MET A 39 7.91 13.25 5.61
C MET A 39 8.86 13.60 6.75
N GLY A 40 10.12 13.17 6.65
CA GLY A 40 11.14 13.46 7.66
C GLY A 40 11.41 14.96 7.79
N ALA A 41 11.44 15.70 6.68
CA ALA A 41 11.54 17.16 6.66
C ALA A 41 10.33 17.82 7.34
N GLY A 42 9.12 17.34 7.07
CA GLY A 42 7.89 17.86 7.68
C GLY A 42 7.88 17.69 9.20
N LEU A 43 8.22 16.48 9.68
CA LEU A 43 8.33 16.20 11.11
C LEU A 43 9.49 16.96 11.76
N GLY A 44 10.64 17.02 11.08
CA GLY A 44 11.81 17.77 11.51
C GLY A 44 11.57 19.27 11.58
N ALA A 45 10.73 19.83 10.70
CA ALA A 45 10.31 21.22 10.75
C ALA A 45 9.47 21.52 12.00
N ILE A 46 8.55 20.63 12.37
CA ILE A 46 7.70 20.81 13.55
C ILE A 46 8.55 20.83 14.83
N ILE A 47 9.44 19.85 14.98
CA ILE A 47 10.32 19.72 16.16
C ILE A 47 11.37 20.84 16.17
N GLY A 48 11.96 21.15 15.01
CA GLY A 48 12.91 22.25 14.85
C GLY A 48 12.27 23.59 15.16
N HIS A 49 11.02 23.81 14.77
CA HIS A 49 10.28 25.03 15.10
C HIS A 49 10.03 25.15 16.61
N ALA A 50 9.70 24.05 17.29
CA ALA A 50 9.53 24.04 18.75
C ALA A 50 10.82 24.36 19.52
N THR A 51 11.98 24.05 18.94
CA THR A 51 13.32 24.23 19.56
C THR A 51 14.07 25.46 19.04
N GLY A 52 13.45 26.28 18.17
CA GLY A 52 14.07 27.47 17.57
C GLY A 52 15.08 27.18 16.45
N HIS A 53 15.20 25.93 16.01
CA HIS A 53 16.17 25.45 15.01
C HIS A 53 15.46 24.74 13.85
N THR A 54 14.50 25.41 13.21
CA THR A 54 13.69 24.84 12.11
C THR A 54 14.56 24.35 10.95
N GLY A 55 15.61 25.09 10.58
CA GLY A 55 16.51 24.71 9.48
C GLY A 55 17.30 23.43 9.77
N ALA A 56 17.81 23.29 11.00
CA ALA A 56 18.52 22.08 11.40
C ALA A 56 17.56 20.87 11.49
N GLY A 57 16.36 21.07 12.03
CA GLY A 57 15.34 20.03 12.10
C GLY A 57 14.91 19.54 10.72
N ILE A 58 14.69 20.45 9.76
CA ILE A 58 14.40 20.11 8.37
C ILE A 58 15.55 19.34 7.74
N ALA A 59 16.79 19.82 7.87
CA ALA A 59 17.95 19.18 7.24
C ALA A 59 18.19 17.76 7.77
N ILE A 60 18.11 17.57 9.09
CA ILE A 60 18.30 16.27 9.73
C ILE A 60 17.14 15.34 9.37
N GLY A 61 15.90 15.83 9.46
CA GLY A 61 14.71 15.06 9.12
C GLY A 61 14.68 14.65 7.64
N ALA A 62 15.00 15.58 6.73
CA ALA A 62 15.09 15.32 5.30
C ALA A 62 16.20 14.33 4.97
N GLY A 63 17.41 14.54 5.51
CA GLY A 63 18.55 13.68 5.24
C GLY A 63 18.35 12.26 5.77
N SER A 64 17.92 12.13 7.04
CA SER A 64 17.66 10.83 7.65
C SER A 64 16.48 10.11 6.99
N GLY A 65 15.39 10.83 6.71
CA GLY A 65 14.22 10.30 6.02
C GLY A 65 14.52 9.86 4.58
N ALA A 66 15.35 10.60 3.85
CA ALA A 66 15.74 10.25 2.49
C ALA A 66 16.67 9.03 2.44
N ILE A 67 17.62 8.93 3.38
CA ILE A 67 18.48 7.74 3.49
C ILE A 67 17.64 6.52 3.85
N ALA A 68 16.81 6.61 4.89
CA ALA A 68 15.97 5.49 5.32
C ALA A 68 14.98 5.07 4.22
N GLY A 69 14.28 6.05 3.62
CA GLY A 69 13.33 5.81 2.55
C GLY A 69 13.97 5.27 1.28
N GLY A 70 15.18 5.73 0.93
CA GLY A 70 15.94 5.21 -0.21
C GLY A 70 16.44 3.77 -0.02
N LEU A 71 16.83 3.42 1.22
CA LEU A 71 17.21 2.04 1.55
C LEU A 71 16.01 1.10 1.46
N ILE A 72 14.87 1.51 2.02
CA ILE A 72 13.63 0.71 1.97
C ILE A 72 13.15 0.57 0.52
N GLY A 73 13.10 1.66 -0.23
CA GLY A 73 12.69 1.66 -1.64
C GLY A 73 13.48 0.68 -2.52
N ASN A 74 14.79 0.53 -2.24
CA ASN A 74 15.66 -0.39 -2.96
C ASN A 74 15.34 -1.88 -2.72
N GLU A 75 14.79 -2.22 -1.55
CA GLU A 75 14.36 -3.59 -1.24
C GLU A 75 12.95 -3.87 -1.80
N THR A 76 12.12 -2.82 -1.92
CA THR A 76 10.77 -2.90 -2.47
C THR A 76 10.77 -3.38 -3.93
N ASP A 77 11.77 -3.01 -4.74
CA ASP A 77 11.91 -3.49 -6.13
C ASP A 77 11.93 -5.04 -6.19
N LYS A 78 12.67 -5.69 -5.27
CA LYS A 78 12.74 -7.16 -5.20
C LYS A 78 11.44 -7.76 -4.68
N ALA A 79 10.78 -7.07 -3.75
CA ALA A 79 9.49 -7.51 -3.22
C ALA A 79 8.40 -7.46 -4.29
N LYS A 80 8.35 -6.38 -5.09
CA LYS A 80 7.43 -6.24 -6.22
C LYS A 80 7.66 -7.31 -7.28
N ALA A 81 8.91 -7.55 -7.67
CA ALA A 81 9.23 -8.60 -8.65
C ALA A 81 8.74 -10.00 -8.18
N ARG A 82 8.87 -10.31 -6.89
CA ARG A 82 8.36 -11.57 -6.32
C ARG A 82 6.83 -11.59 -6.21
N ALA A 83 6.22 -10.46 -5.88
CA ALA A 83 4.77 -10.33 -5.77
C ALA A 83 4.11 -10.50 -7.14
N ASP A 84 4.66 -9.87 -8.19
CA ASP A 84 4.17 -10.00 -9.56
C ASP A 84 4.25 -11.46 -10.04
N GLU A 85 5.34 -12.17 -9.74
CA GLU A 85 5.47 -13.60 -10.07
C GLU A 85 4.46 -14.46 -9.29
N GLN A 86 4.17 -14.11 -8.02
CA GLN A 86 3.17 -14.80 -7.23
C GLN A 86 1.75 -14.56 -7.76
N ASP A 87 1.43 -13.34 -8.17
CA ASP A 87 0.12 -12.99 -8.73
C ASP A 87 -0.17 -13.76 -10.02
N GLU A 88 0.82 -13.97 -10.90
CA GLU A 88 0.65 -14.84 -12.06
C GLU A 88 0.33 -16.29 -11.65
N ARG A 89 1.04 -16.84 -10.66
CA ARG A 89 0.77 -18.20 -10.16
C ARG A 89 -0.62 -18.32 -9.54
N ILE A 90 -1.08 -17.29 -8.84
CA ILE A 90 -2.42 -17.25 -8.26
C ILE A 90 -3.48 -17.20 -9.37
N ARG A 91 -3.30 -16.36 -10.40
CA ARG A 91 -4.22 -16.31 -11.55
C ARG A 91 -4.35 -17.65 -12.26
N LEU A 92 -3.24 -18.35 -12.46
CA LEU A 92 -3.26 -19.68 -13.06
C LEU A 92 -3.97 -20.71 -12.14
N GLN A 93 -3.77 -20.62 -10.82
CA GLN A 93 -4.50 -21.46 -9.87
C GLN A 93 -5.99 -21.14 -9.82
N GLU A 94 -6.40 -19.89 -10.00
CA GLU A 94 -7.82 -19.50 -10.02
C GLU A 94 -8.57 -20.19 -11.15
N GLU A 95 -7.96 -20.38 -12.32
CA GLU A 95 -8.58 -21.09 -13.44
C GLU A 95 -8.84 -22.57 -13.09
N GLU A 96 -7.90 -23.23 -12.41
CA GLU A 96 -8.06 -24.61 -11.94
C GLU A 96 -9.11 -24.71 -10.83
N LEU A 97 -9.11 -23.78 -9.87
CA LEU A 97 -10.11 -23.69 -8.81
C LEU A 97 -11.51 -23.48 -9.36
N GLN A 98 -11.65 -22.66 -10.41
CA GLN A 98 -12.94 -22.49 -11.09
C GLN A 98 -13.40 -23.79 -11.77
N ARG A 99 -12.49 -24.56 -12.38
CA ARG A 99 -12.82 -25.88 -12.93
C ARG A 99 -13.25 -26.85 -11.83
N GLN A 100 -12.45 -26.95 -10.76
CA GLN A 100 -12.77 -27.82 -9.62
C GLN A 100 -14.08 -27.41 -8.94
N ARG A 101 -14.37 -26.10 -8.82
CA ARG A 101 -15.63 -25.63 -8.24
C ARG A 101 -16.84 -26.00 -9.08
N ARG A 102 -16.75 -25.95 -10.41
CA ARG A 102 -17.83 -26.40 -11.29
C ARG A 102 -18.12 -27.89 -11.09
N GLU A 103 -17.07 -28.71 -11.09
CA GLU A 103 -17.21 -30.16 -10.84
C GLU A 103 -17.75 -30.44 -9.44
N LEU A 104 -17.28 -29.72 -8.42
CA LEU A 104 -17.80 -29.83 -7.05
C LEU A 104 -19.26 -29.40 -6.96
N GLN A 105 -19.70 -28.41 -7.73
CA GLN A 105 -21.06 -27.95 -7.75
C GLN A 105 -21.98 -28.98 -8.42
N GLU A 106 -21.54 -29.60 -9.51
CA GLU A 106 -22.25 -30.73 -10.14
C GLU A 106 -22.33 -31.93 -9.20
N LEU A 107 -21.21 -32.33 -8.59
CA LEU A 107 -21.18 -33.40 -7.58
C LEU A 107 -22.03 -33.06 -6.37
N LYS A 108 -22.05 -31.81 -5.90
CA LYS A 108 -22.89 -31.35 -4.80
C LYS A 108 -24.36 -31.27 -5.18
N SER A 109 -24.71 -30.94 -6.41
CA SER A 109 -26.09 -30.99 -6.89
C SER A 109 -26.59 -32.43 -6.90
N GLN A 110 -25.76 -33.37 -7.37
CA GLN A 110 -26.10 -34.79 -7.41
C GLN A 110 -26.18 -35.39 -6.00
N ARG A 111 -25.18 -35.13 -5.15
CA ARG A 111 -25.16 -35.57 -3.75
C ARG A 111 -26.22 -34.85 -2.89
N GLY A 112 -26.54 -33.60 -3.20
CA GLY A 112 -27.55 -32.81 -2.52
C GLY A 112 -28.96 -33.30 -2.83
N SER A 113 -29.22 -33.72 -4.07
CA SER A 113 -30.46 -34.41 -4.43
C SER A 113 -30.58 -35.77 -3.74
N ASP A 114 -29.48 -36.54 -3.63
CA ASP A 114 -29.44 -37.84 -2.94
C ASP A 114 -29.61 -37.70 -1.40
N TYR A 115 -29.07 -36.63 -0.81
CA TYR A 115 -29.29 -36.32 0.62
C TYR A 115 -30.71 -35.81 0.89
N ASN A 116 -31.27 -35.02 -0.03
CA ASN A 116 -32.61 -34.46 0.09
C ASN A 116 -33.73 -35.50 -0.17
N ASP A 117 -33.38 -36.68 -0.68
CA ASP A 117 -34.27 -37.85 -0.82
C ASP A 117 -34.14 -38.85 0.35
N SER A 118 -33.51 -38.47 1.46
CA SER A 118 -33.72 -39.20 2.72
C SER A 118 -35.20 -39.08 3.06
N PRO A 119 -36.01 -40.15 2.92
CA PRO A 119 -37.40 -40.05 3.29
C PRO A 119 -37.40 -39.70 4.76
N SER A 120 -38.02 -38.57 5.10
CA SER A 120 -38.58 -38.30 6.42
C SER A 120 -39.57 -39.41 6.72
N ARG A 121 -39.08 -40.64 6.96
CA ARG A 121 -39.83 -41.72 7.58
C ARG A 121 -39.97 -41.29 9.03
N ARG A 122 -41.03 -40.50 9.21
CA ARG A 122 -42.14 -40.90 10.04
C ARG A 122 -41.69 -41.22 11.46
N ASN A 123 -41.64 -40.17 12.27
CA ASN A 123 -41.90 -40.30 13.69
C ASN A 123 -43.29 -39.72 13.97
N ASP A 124 -44.27 -40.27 13.26
CA ASP A 124 -45.67 -40.29 13.70
C ASP A 124 -45.87 -41.66 14.37
N HIS A 125 -46.51 -41.71 15.53
CA HIS A 125 -46.67 -42.85 16.46
C HIS A 125 -45.50 -42.99 17.46
N TYR A 126 -45.63 -42.72 18.77
CA TYR A 126 -46.69 -43.06 19.73
C TYR A 126 -46.75 -42.07 20.90
#